data_AF-A0A7X3R3Y0-F1
#
_entry.id   AF-A0A7X3R3Y0-F1
#
_cell.length_a   1.000
_cell.length_b   1.000
_cell.length_c   1.000
_cell.angle_alpha   90.00
_cell.angle_beta   90.00
_cell.angle_gamma   90.00
#
_symmetry.space_group_name_H-M   'P 1'
#
loop_
_entity.id
_entity.type
_entity.pdbx_description
1 polymer ?
#
loop_
_entity_poly.entity_id
_entity_poly.type
_entity_poly.pdbx_seq_one_letter_code
_entity_poly.pdbx_strand_id
1 'polypeptide(L)'
;CLYPAPPPPGMVPSCAEAGVLGAMCATIGSIQATEVLKLVLEQGEPLVNRLLLYDALSLEFRTVKIRRDPDCPLCGDNPTITELIDYEEFCGAPFPHPEEEEAAV
;
A
#
# COMPACT_ATOMS: atom_id res chain seq x y z
N CYS A 1 -8.38 5.73 -6.75
CA CYS A 1 -7.65 6.58 -7.73
C CYS A 1 -6.56 5.83 -8.45
N LEU A 2 -5.48 5.37 -7.78
CA LEU A 2 -4.34 4.75 -8.49
C LEU A 2 -4.61 3.30 -8.92
N TYR A 3 -5.20 2.50 -8.02
CA TYR A 3 -5.57 1.11 -8.28
C TYR A 3 -7.06 0.92 -7.96
N PRO A 4 -7.96 1.16 -8.92
CA PRO A 4 -9.41 1.24 -8.66
C PRO A 4 -10.09 -0.13 -8.52
N ALA A 5 -9.45 -1.20 -8.99
CA ALA A 5 -9.97 -2.56 -8.90
C ALA A 5 -8.93 -3.47 -8.23
N PRO A 6 -9.36 -4.39 -7.35
CA PRO A 6 -8.46 -5.37 -6.77
C PRO A 6 -7.98 -6.39 -7.82
N PRO A 7 -6.85 -7.06 -7.57
CA PRO A 7 -6.42 -8.19 -8.39
C PRO A 7 -7.42 -9.36 -8.26
N PRO A 8 -7.56 -10.20 -9.29
CA PRO A 8 -8.34 -11.44 -9.22
C PRO A 8 -7.86 -12.38 -8.10
N PRO A 9 -8.75 -13.22 -7.53
CA PRO A 9 -8.38 -14.19 -6.51
C PRO A 9 -7.24 -15.11 -6.93
N GLY A 10 -6.32 -15.38 -6.01
CA GLY A 10 -5.16 -16.24 -6.24
C GLY A 10 -4.05 -15.64 -7.12
N MET A 11 -4.16 -14.38 -7.54
CA MET A 11 -3.13 -13.72 -8.37
C MET A 11 -1.96 -13.14 -7.56
N VAL A 12 -2.11 -13.01 -6.23
CA VAL A 12 -1.10 -12.39 -5.36
C VAL A 12 -0.39 -13.47 -4.54
N PRO A 13 0.90 -13.78 -4.83
CA PRO A 13 1.69 -14.70 -4.01
C PRO A 13 2.03 -14.09 -2.65
N SER A 14 2.33 -14.93 -1.67
CA SER A 14 2.90 -14.48 -0.39
C SER A 14 4.30 -13.86 -0.59
N CYS A 15 4.77 -13.04 0.38
CA CYS A 15 6.11 -12.45 0.31
C CYS A 15 7.22 -13.51 0.26
N ALA A 16 6.99 -14.67 0.88
CA ALA A 16 7.91 -15.81 0.85
C ALA A 16 7.97 -16.45 -0.54
N GLU A 17 6.82 -16.63 -1.20
CA GLU A 17 6.74 -17.18 -2.56
C GLU A 17 7.26 -16.20 -3.61
N ALA A 18 7.02 -14.89 -3.42
CA ALA A 18 7.46 -13.84 -4.33
C ALA A 18 8.98 -13.56 -4.27
N GLY A 19 9.68 -14.03 -3.23
CA GLY A 19 11.11 -13.81 -3.06
C GLY A 19 11.47 -12.38 -2.66
N VAL A 20 10.73 -11.80 -1.70
CA VAL A 20 10.97 -10.42 -1.24
C VAL A 20 12.24 -10.31 -0.41
N LEU A 21 13.13 -9.38 -0.78
CA LEU A 21 14.35 -9.11 -0.03
C LEU A 21 14.05 -8.27 1.22
N GLY A 22 14.36 -8.80 2.42
CA GLY A 22 14.13 -8.09 3.69
C GLY A 22 14.79 -6.70 3.75
N ALA A 23 15.94 -6.52 3.10
CA ALA A 23 16.61 -5.21 2.99
C ALA A 23 15.75 -4.17 2.23
N MET A 24 14.99 -4.59 1.22
CA MET A 24 14.06 -3.71 0.51
C MET A 24 12.89 -3.31 1.41
N CYS A 25 12.32 -4.26 2.16
CA CYS A 25 11.28 -3.97 3.15
C CYS A 25 11.78 -2.98 4.21
N ALA A 26 12.99 -3.17 4.74
CA ALA A 26 13.59 -2.28 5.73
C ALA A 26 13.80 -0.85 5.16
N THR A 27 14.20 -0.75 3.90
CA THR A 27 14.40 0.53 3.21
C THR A 27 13.09 1.27 3.05
N ILE A 28 12.06 0.62 2.49
CA ILE A 28 10.74 1.23 2.29
C ILE A 28 10.09 1.57 3.64
N GLY A 29 10.18 0.70 4.63
CA GLY A 29 9.66 0.96 5.98
C GLY A 29 10.31 2.17 6.64
N SER A 30 11.63 2.34 6.48
CA SER A 30 12.35 3.52 7.00
C SER A 30 11.91 4.82 6.30
N ILE A 31 11.68 4.76 4.98
CA ILE A 31 11.12 5.88 4.22
C ILE A 31 9.71 6.23 4.72
N GLN A 32 8.84 5.22 4.88
CA GLN A 32 7.48 5.40 5.39
C GLN A 32 7.48 6.01 6.80
N ALA A 33 8.33 5.52 7.71
CA ALA A 33 8.49 6.09 9.05
C ALA A 33 8.89 7.56 9.01
N THR A 34 9.78 7.93 8.08
CA THR A 34 10.19 9.33 7.88
C THR A 34 9.03 10.19 7.37
N GLU A 35 8.18 9.68 6.46
CA GLU A 35 6.97 10.41 6.04
C GLU A 35 5.99 10.65 7.19
N VAL A 36 5.83 9.67 8.08
CA VAL A 36 5.01 9.83 9.30
C VAL A 36 5.54 10.96 10.17
N LEU A 37 6.86 11.01 10.41
CA LEU A 37 7.47 12.10 11.18
C LEU A 37 7.23 13.47 10.54
N LYS A 38 7.34 13.59 9.21
CA LYS A 38 7.05 14.85 8.50
C LYS A 38 5.61 15.31 8.71
N LEU A 39 4.65 14.39 8.69
CA LEU A 39 3.24 14.68 8.92
C LEU A 39 2.98 15.09 10.38
N VAL A 40 3.48 14.32 11.35
CA VAL A 40 3.26 14.57 12.79
C VAL A 40 3.92 15.86 13.27
N LEU A 41 5.11 16.17 12.76
CA LEU A 41 5.86 17.37 13.12
C LEU A 41 5.47 18.58 12.27
N GLU A 42 4.58 18.42 11.28
CA GLU A 42 4.20 19.44 10.31
C GLU A 42 5.41 20.09 9.61
N GLN A 43 6.47 19.31 9.38
CA GLN A 43 7.77 19.80 8.91
C GLN A 43 8.21 19.09 7.62
N GLY A 44 8.63 19.87 6.63
CA GLY A 44 9.12 19.37 5.34
C GLY A 44 8.01 19.14 4.32
N GLU A 45 8.34 18.45 3.23
CA GLU A 45 7.40 18.14 2.15
C GLU A 45 7.08 16.64 2.12
N PRO A 46 5.92 16.19 2.64
CA PRO A 46 5.55 14.78 2.65
C PRO A 46 5.18 14.29 1.25
N LEU A 47 5.35 13.00 0.97
CA LEU A 47 5.04 12.36 -0.32
C LEU A 47 3.53 12.25 -0.64
N VAL A 48 2.69 13.09 -0.04
CA VAL A 48 1.24 13.14 -0.31
C VAL A 48 1.00 13.35 -1.82
N ASN A 49 0.06 12.57 -2.39
CA ASN A 49 -0.26 12.53 -3.81
C ASN A 49 0.93 12.20 -4.73
N ARG A 50 1.94 11.48 -4.22
CA ARG A 50 3.10 11.05 -4.99
C ARG A 50 3.35 9.55 -4.77
N LEU A 51 3.61 8.83 -5.86
CA LEU A 51 4.07 7.45 -5.85
C LEU A 51 5.60 7.45 -5.95
N LEU A 52 6.26 6.92 -4.93
CA LEU A 52 7.69 6.67 -4.94
C LEU A 52 7.96 5.29 -5.54
N LEU A 53 8.82 5.25 -6.55
CA LEU A 53 9.38 4.04 -7.15
C LEU A 53 10.83 3.92 -6.69
N TYR A 54 11.16 2.79 -6.09
CA TYR A 54 12.50 2.44 -5.65
C TYR A 54 13.00 1.26 -6.47
N ASP A 55 14.04 1.51 -7.28
CA ASP A 55 14.78 0.46 -7.95
C ASP A 55 16.01 0.12 -7.12
N ALA A 56 15.97 -1.04 -6.46
CA ALA A 56 17.05 -1.49 -5.58
C ALA A 56 18.32 -1.89 -6.34
N LEU A 57 18.20 -2.29 -7.62
CA LEU A 57 19.34 -2.77 -8.40
C LEU A 57 20.19 -1.61 -8.89
N SER A 58 19.55 -0.54 -9.37
CA SER A 58 20.23 0.69 -9.82
C SER A 58 20.39 1.74 -8.71
N LEU A 59 19.75 1.53 -7.55
CA LEU A 59 19.64 2.49 -6.46
C LEU A 59 19.01 3.83 -6.91
N GLU A 60 17.98 3.75 -7.76
CA GLU A 60 17.25 4.92 -8.24
C GLU A 60 15.94 5.14 -7.48
N PHE A 61 15.63 6.42 -7.24
CA PHE A 61 14.34 6.87 -6.74
C PHE A 61 13.65 7.73 -7.79
N ARG A 62 12.44 7.34 -8.17
CA ARG A 62 11.60 8.10 -9.09
C ARG A 62 10.28 8.42 -8.44
N THR A 63 9.80 9.64 -8.62
CA THR A 63 8.53 10.08 -8.04
C THR A 63 7.55 10.43 -9.13
N VAL A 64 6.36 9.82 -9.09
CA VAL A 64 5.27 10.09 -10.02
C VAL A 64 4.16 10.82 -9.27
N LYS A 65 3.71 11.97 -9.78
CA LYS A 65 2.56 12.67 -9.21
C LYS A 65 1.28 11.92 -9.54
N ILE A 66 0.49 11.63 -8.51
CA ILE A 66 -0.84 11.02 -8.65
C ILE A 66 -1.88 12.13 -8.57
N ARG A 67 -2.87 12.08 -9.46
CA ARG A 67 -4.00 13.00 -9.44
C ARG A 67 -5.23 12.28 -8.91
N ARG A 68 -6.10 13.02 -8.21
CA ARG A 68 -7.45 12.55 -7.89
C ARG A 68 -8.17 12.27 -9.20
N ASP A 69 -8.86 11.15 -9.23
CA ASP A 69 -9.75 10.78 -10.30
C ASP A 69 -11.18 11.20 -9.89
N PRO A 70 -11.83 12.14 -10.61
CA PRO A 70 -13.21 12.55 -10.33
C PRO A 70 -14.22 11.40 -10.40
N ASP A 71 -13.91 10.35 -11.16
CA ASP A 71 -14.77 9.18 -11.32
C ASP A 71 -14.39 8.04 -10.35
N CYS A 72 -13.49 8.29 -9.38
CA CYS A 72 -13.07 7.27 -8.43
C CYS A 72 -14.28 6.76 -7.60
N PRO A 73 -14.53 5.45 -7.55
CA PRO A 73 -15.70 4.91 -6.86
C PRO A 73 -15.68 5.14 -5.33
N LEU A 74 -14.52 5.47 -4.74
CA LEU A 74 -14.37 5.76 -3.31
C LEU A 74 -14.39 7.26 -2.97
N CYS A 75 -13.62 8.08 -3.71
CA CYS A 75 -13.43 9.50 -3.37
C CYS A 75 -13.66 10.44 -4.55
N GLY A 76 -14.33 9.98 -5.61
CA GLY A 76 -14.77 10.79 -6.74
C GLY A 76 -15.91 11.73 -6.37
N ASP A 77 -16.47 12.40 -7.37
CA ASP A 77 -17.55 13.37 -7.18
C ASP A 77 -18.93 12.69 -6.98
N ASN A 78 -19.03 11.41 -7.34
CA ASN A 78 -20.22 10.58 -7.14
C ASN A 78 -19.83 9.17 -6.65
N PRO A 79 -19.41 9.01 -5.38
CA PRO A 79 -18.85 7.77 -4.86
C PRO A 79 -19.91 6.65 -4.79
N THR A 80 -19.48 5.43 -5.13
CA THR A 80 -20.31 4.21 -5.12
C THR A 80 -19.89 3.20 -4.05
N ILE A 81 -18.65 3.29 -3.54
CA ILE A 81 -18.18 2.50 -2.41
C ILE A 81 -18.56 3.26 -1.13
N THR A 82 -19.58 2.77 -0.43
CA THR A 82 -20.11 3.39 0.80
C THR A 82 -19.93 2.53 2.05
N GLU A 83 -19.54 1.28 1.88
CA GLU A 83 -19.31 0.31 2.94
C GLU A 83 -18.08 -0.55 2.63
N LEU A 84 -17.52 -1.17 3.67
CA LEU A 84 -16.38 -2.07 3.53
C LEU A 84 -16.87 -3.45 3.09
N ILE A 85 -16.10 -4.08 2.21
CA ILE A 85 -16.31 -5.48 1.80
C ILE A 85 -15.27 -6.37 2.47
N ASP A 86 -15.61 -7.64 2.68
CA ASP A 86 -14.68 -8.64 3.18
C ASP A 86 -13.72 -9.07 2.06
N TYR A 87 -12.45 -8.72 2.19
CA TYR A 87 -11.42 -9.01 1.19
C TYR A 87 -10.91 -10.45 1.25
N GLU A 88 -11.09 -11.17 2.35
CA GLU A 88 -10.76 -12.59 2.40
C GLU A 88 -11.79 -13.39 1.60
N GLU A 89 -13.08 -13.08 1.79
CA GLU A 89 -14.15 -13.68 1.00
C GLU A 89 -14.03 -13.28 -0.48
N PHE A 90 -13.71 -12.03 -0.76
CA PHE A 90 -13.70 -11.50 -2.13
C PHE A 90 -12.42 -11.83 -2.92
N CYS A 91 -11.23 -11.71 -2.32
CA CYS A 91 -9.94 -11.91 -3.00
C CYS A 91 -9.25 -13.22 -2.63
N GLY A 92 -9.69 -13.95 -1.60
CA GLY A 92 -8.96 -15.11 -1.08
C GLY A 92 -7.56 -14.78 -0.62
N ALA A 93 -7.31 -13.52 -0.22
CA ALA A 93 -6.00 -13.08 0.24
C ALA A 93 -5.78 -13.58 1.68
N PRO A 94 -4.68 -14.29 1.98
CA PRO A 94 -4.38 -14.73 3.33
C PRO A 94 -3.84 -13.53 4.11
N PHE A 95 -4.73 -12.76 4.75
CA PHE A 95 -4.31 -11.82 5.78
C PHE A 95 -4.43 -12.55 7.12
N PRO A 96 -3.38 -12.58 7.97
CA PRO A 96 -3.52 -13.15 9.29
C PRO A 96 -4.52 -12.32 10.10
N HIS A 97 -5.54 -12.98 10.66
CA HIS A 97 -6.44 -12.34 11.61
C HIS A 97 -5.68 -12.01 12.89
N PRO A 98 -5.96 -10.87 13.54
CA PRO A 98 -5.30 -10.47 14.80
C PRO A 98 -5.38 -11.55 15.90
N GLU A 99 -6.43 -12.37 15.88
CA GLU A 99 -6.64 -13.47 16.84
C GLU A 99 -5.66 -14.64 16.66
N GLU A 100 -5.04 -14.81 15.48
CA GLU A 100 -4.07 -15.87 15.22
C GLU A 100 -2.64 -15.49 15.65
N GLU A 101 -2.34 -14.20 15.76
CA GLU A 101 -1.02 -13.69 16.15
C GLU A 101 -0.77 -13.81 17.67
N GLU A 102 -1.83 -13.73 18.49
CA GLU A 102 -1.76 -13.90 19.95
C GLU A 102 -1.55 -15.36 20.37
N ALA A 103 -1.88 -16.33 19.50
CA ALA A 103 -1.66 -17.76 19.74
C ALA A 103 -0.25 -18.25 19.38
N ALA A 104 0.56 -17.40 18.73
CA ALA A 104 1.90 -17.73 18.22
C ALA A 104 3.06 -17.16 19.06
N VAL A 105 2.77 -16.55 20.22
CA VAL A 105 3.76 -16.02 21.18
C VAL A 105 3.83 -16.88 22.44
#